data_AF-A0A7Y3XGY1-F1
#
_entry.id   AF-A0A7Y3XGY1-F1
#
_cell.length_a   1.000
_cell.length_b   1.000
_cell.length_c   1.000
_cell.angle_alpha   90.00
_cell.angle_beta   90.00
_cell.angle_gamma   90.00
#
_symmetry.space_group_name_H-M   'P 1'
#
loop_
_entity.id
_entity.type
_entity.pdbx_description
1 polymer ?
#
loop_
_entity_poly.entity_id
_entity_poly.type
_entity_poly.pdbx_seq_one_letter_code
_entity_poly.pdbx_strand_id
1 'polypeptide(L)'
;MSGFRVYTEQNPVLHTTLGDIELMLRPDEAPNTAWNFRHLVEAGFYTNVSFHRIVARTGNGHPFVIQGGDPSATGSGGCAYNIDLEDTTLPHDLGVISMAREGQDVNTASSQFFICLSREGTQALDGQYASFGQTIDGIDVVQALGDVPVGPGDRPIDMPYVTTAELIDAAPRVPGTRPTWMPEPVEQPTEKEPEPEKEVDPGR
;
A
#
# COMPACT_ATOMS: atom_id res chain seq x y z
N MET A 1 -15.04 -24.99 -5.44
CA MET A 1 -16.26 -24.15 -5.26
C MET A 1 -15.80 -22.71 -5.38
N SER A 2 -16.33 -21.94 -6.33
CA SER A 2 -16.13 -20.48 -6.38
C SER A 2 -17.41 -19.79 -5.92
N GLY A 3 -17.28 -18.67 -5.22
CA GLY A 3 -18.37 -17.83 -4.74
C GLY A 3 -17.95 -16.37 -4.78
N PHE A 4 -18.92 -15.46 -4.93
CA PHE A 4 -18.66 -14.03 -4.96
C PHE A 4 -18.92 -13.42 -3.58
N ARG A 5 -18.06 -12.50 -3.15
CA ARG A 5 -18.34 -11.60 -2.04
C ARG A 5 -18.75 -10.26 -2.64
N VAL A 6 -19.89 -9.73 -2.19
CA VAL A 6 -20.37 -8.41 -2.57
C VAL A 6 -20.54 -7.63 -1.28
N TYR A 7 -19.94 -6.45 -1.22
CA TYR A 7 -20.00 -5.54 -0.10
C TYR A 7 -20.10 -4.12 -0.63
N THR A 8 -20.69 -3.23 0.16
CA THR A 8 -20.59 -1.79 -0.11
C THR A 8 -19.14 -1.38 0.00
N GLU A 9 -18.74 -0.50 -0.90
CA GLU A 9 -17.40 0.06 -0.87
C GLU A 9 -17.25 0.94 0.37
N GLN A 10 -16.19 0.69 1.14
CA GLN A 10 -15.86 1.44 2.34
C GLN A 10 -14.36 1.65 2.42
N ASN A 11 -13.98 2.82 2.92
CA ASN A 11 -12.59 3.21 3.10
C ASN A 11 -12.19 3.00 4.56
N PRO A 12 -11.07 2.31 4.83
CA PRO A 12 -10.46 2.34 6.14
C PRO A 12 -9.93 3.74 6.46
N VAL A 13 -10.26 4.25 7.64
CA VAL A 13 -9.63 5.43 8.23
C VAL A 13 -8.79 4.96 9.40
N LEU A 14 -7.48 5.26 9.37
CA LEU A 14 -6.57 5.02 10.48
C LEU A 14 -6.40 6.32 11.26
N HIS A 15 -6.96 6.37 12.47
CA HIS A 15 -6.74 7.51 13.39
C HIS A 15 -5.39 7.32 14.08
N THR A 16 -4.37 8.07 13.68
CA THR A 16 -3.02 7.94 14.26
C THR A 16 -2.73 9.04 15.26
N THR A 17 -1.65 8.88 16.02
CA THR A 17 -1.14 9.95 16.90
C THR A 17 -0.68 11.22 16.16
N LEU A 18 -0.52 11.18 14.84
CA LEU A 18 -0.12 12.33 14.02
C LEU A 18 -1.25 12.88 13.12
N GLY A 19 -2.43 12.25 13.14
CA GLY A 19 -3.55 12.61 12.27
C GLY A 19 -4.18 11.39 11.61
N ASP A 20 -5.15 11.64 10.75
CA ASP A 20 -5.94 10.60 10.09
C ASP A 20 -5.34 10.24 8.74
N ILE A 21 -5.44 8.96 8.36
CA ILE A 21 -5.07 8.46 7.03
C ILE A 21 -6.27 7.71 6.48
N GLU A 22 -6.86 8.21 5.39
CA GLU A 22 -7.93 7.51 4.68
C GLU A 22 -7.35 6.69 3.53
N LEU A 23 -7.73 5.42 3.45
CA LEU A 23 -7.26 4.47 2.46
C LEU A 23 -8.41 4.06 1.52
N MET A 24 -8.18 4.14 0.22
CA MET A 24 -8.99 3.44 -0.78
C MET A 24 -8.39 2.05 -1.02
N LEU A 25 -9.17 1.00 -0.73
CA LEU A 25 -8.76 -0.37 -1.02
C LEU A 25 -8.94 -0.70 -2.52
N ARG A 26 -8.06 -1.54 -3.05
CA ARG A 26 -8.01 -1.99 -4.45
C ARG A 26 -8.29 -3.51 -4.53
N PRO A 27 -9.54 -3.96 -4.27
CA PRO A 27 -9.89 -5.37 -4.39
C PRO A 27 -9.82 -5.89 -5.84
N ASP A 28 -9.73 -4.99 -6.81
CA ASP A 28 -9.40 -5.29 -8.21
C ASP A 28 -7.95 -5.74 -8.42
N GLU A 29 -7.04 -5.37 -7.50
CA GLU A 29 -5.61 -5.74 -7.55
C GLU A 29 -5.29 -6.91 -6.62
N ALA A 30 -5.85 -6.94 -5.41
CA ALA A 30 -5.58 -7.97 -4.40
C ALA A 30 -6.83 -8.24 -3.54
N PRO A 31 -7.81 -9.01 -4.03
CA PRO A 31 -9.13 -9.16 -3.41
C PRO A 31 -9.10 -9.81 -2.03
N ASN A 32 -8.29 -10.85 -1.81
CA ASN A 32 -8.20 -11.52 -0.51
C ASN A 32 -7.46 -10.66 0.51
N THR A 33 -6.43 -9.95 0.06
CA THR A 33 -5.60 -9.06 0.86
C THR A 33 -6.41 -7.84 1.32
N ALA A 34 -7.09 -7.17 0.39
CA ALA A 34 -7.98 -6.06 0.70
C ALA A 34 -9.11 -6.49 1.65
N TRP A 35 -9.69 -7.68 1.42
CA TRP A 35 -10.71 -8.22 2.32
C TRP A 35 -10.15 -8.53 3.72
N ASN A 36 -8.97 -9.13 3.82
CA ASN A 36 -8.31 -9.41 5.10
C ASN A 36 -8.08 -8.12 5.90
N PHE A 37 -7.47 -7.11 5.29
CA PHE A 37 -7.23 -5.82 5.94
C PHE A 37 -8.53 -5.17 6.41
N ARG A 38 -9.55 -5.12 5.54
CA ARG A 38 -10.88 -4.60 5.87
C ARG A 38 -11.49 -5.33 7.06
N HIS A 39 -11.43 -6.67 7.07
CA HIS A 39 -12.00 -7.48 8.14
C HIS A 39 -11.29 -7.26 9.48
N LEU A 40 -9.96 -7.08 9.47
CA LEU A 40 -9.19 -6.75 10.66
C LEU A 40 -9.52 -5.34 11.18
N VAL A 41 -9.74 -4.36 10.31
CA VAL A 41 -10.23 -3.02 10.70
C VAL A 41 -11.60 -3.12 11.36
N GLU A 42 -12.55 -3.81 10.73
CA GLU A 42 -13.91 -4.02 11.26
C GLU A 42 -13.90 -4.72 12.63
N ALA A 43 -12.96 -5.64 12.85
CA ALA A 43 -12.77 -6.32 14.13
C ALA A 43 -12.04 -5.48 15.20
N GLY A 44 -11.63 -4.25 14.88
CA GLY A 44 -10.89 -3.36 15.78
C GLY A 44 -9.44 -3.79 16.02
N PHE A 45 -8.89 -4.70 15.19
CA PHE A 45 -7.58 -5.32 15.38
C PHE A 45 -6.43 -4.30 15.44
N TYR A 46 -6.56 -3.19 14.71
CA TYR A 46 -5.53 -2.16 14.62
C TYR A 46 -5.60 -1.09 15.73
N THR A 47 -6.48 -1.25 16.72
CA THR A 47 -6.56 -0.34 17.88
C THR A 47 -5.30 -0.43 18.74
N ASN A 48 -4.67 0.71 19.02
CA ASN A 48 -3.39 0.82 19.71
C ASN A 48 -2.22 0.06 19.06
N VAL A 49 -2.29 -0.17 17.74
CA VAL A 49 -1.22 -0.85 17.00
C VAL A 49 -0.20 0.14 16.49
N SER A 50 1.07 -0.11 16.79
CA SER A 50 2.17 0.81 16.52
C SER A 50 2.78 0.67 15.14
N PHE A 51 3.35 1.77 14.64
CA PHE A 51 4.30 1.75 13.53
C PHE A 51 5.68 1.40 14.09
N HIS A 52 6.00 0.11 14.11
CA HIS A 52 7.18 -0.41 14.82
C HIS A 52 8.48 -0.27 14.02
N ARG A 53 8.38 0.05 12.72
CA ARG A 53 9.53 0.24 11.82
C ARG A 53 9.27 1.35 10.81
N ILE A 54 10.21 2.28 10.68
CA ILE A 54 10.15 3.42 9.78
C ILE A 54 11.50 3.59 9.09
N VAL A 55 11.52 3.36 7.78
CA VAL A 55 12.74 3.44 6.98
C VAL A 55 12.76 4.78 6.26
N ALA A 56 13.17 5.81 7.00
CA ALA A 56 13.17 7.19 6.52
C ALA A 56 14.12 7.41 5.34
N ARG A 57 15.21 6.64 5.25
CA ARG A 57 16.15 6.64 4.11
C ARG A 57 16.78 5.27 3.89
N THR A 58 16.73 4.80 2.66
CA THR A 58 17.50 3.65 2.15
C THR A 58 18.97 4.00 1.94
N GLY A 59 19.79 2.99 1.61
CA GLY A 59 21.18 3.19 1.19
C GLY A 59 21.35 4.02 -0.09
N ASN A 60 20.32 4.13 -0.94
CA ASN A 60 20.33 5.04 -2.11
C ASN A 60 19.73 6.43 -1.80
N GLY A 61 19.42 6.73 -0.53
CA GLY A 61 19.06 8.08 -0.05
C GLY A 61 17.58 8.43 -0.10
N HIS A 62 16.71 7.50 -0.48
CA HIS A 62 15.27 7.72 -0.66
C HIS A 62 14.44 7.20 0.52
N PRO A 63 13.33 7.85 0.89
CA PRO A 63 12.38 7.29 1.84
C PRO A 63 11.78 5.98 1.34
N PHE A 64 11.59 5.02 2.23
CA PHE A 64 11.14 3.69 1.84
C PHE A 64 9.71 3.43 2.31
N VAL A 65 9.54 3.06 3.57
CA VAL A 65 8.22 2.66 4.10
C VAL A 65 8.05 3.03 5.56
N ILE A 66 6.79 3.23 5.96
CA ILE A 66 6.33 3.11 7.36
C ILE A 66 5.62 1.76 7.51
N GLN A 67 5.98 0.97 8.52
CA GLN A 67 5.47 -0.38 8.72
C GLN A 67 4.80 -0.52 10.09
N GLY A 68 3.58 -1.08 10.07
CA GLY A 68 2.73 -1.29 11.23
C GLY A 68 1.98 -2.62 11.16
N GLY A 69 0.91 -2.75 11.94
CA GLY A 69 0.03 -3.93 11.90
C GLY A 69 0.48 -5.13 12.73
N ASP A 70 1.50 -4.97 13.59
CA ASP A 70 1.91 -5.96 14.59
C ASP A 70 1.40 -5.55 15.99
N PRO A 71 0.44 -6.26 16.58
CA PRO A 71 -0.07 -5.98 17.93
C PRO A 71 0.98 -6.03 19.04
N SER A 72 2.07 -6.77 18.84
CA SER A 72 3.18 -6.88 19.80
C SER A 72 4.23 -5.76 19.64
N ALA A 73 4.20 -5.04 18.53
CA ALA A 73 5.20 -4.04 18.13
C ALA A 73 6.65 -4.57 18.08
N THR A 74 6.85 -5.88 17.95
CA THR A 74 8.17 -6.53 17.89
C THR A 74 8.71 -6.62 16.47
N GLY A 75 7.82 -6.55 15.48
CA GLY A 75 8.08 -6.84 14.07
C GLY A 75 7.85 -8.31 13.69
N SER A 76 7.46 -9.16 14.65
CA SER A 76 7.27 -10.60 14.44
C SER A 76 5.89 -11.12 14.84
N GLY A 77 4.98 -10.25 15.27
CA GLY A 77 3.59 -10.63 15.51
C GLY A 77 2.72 -10.50 14.25
N GLY A 78 1.48 -10.97 14.35
CA GLY A 78 0.52 -10.99 13.26
C GLY A 78 -0.87 -11.39 13.75
N CYS A 79 -1.83 -11.53 12.83
CA CYS A 79 -3.09 -12.19 13.14
C CYS A 79 -2.92 -13.71 13.20
N ALA A 80 -3.99 -14.44 13.51
CA ALA A 80 -3.93 -15.87 13.79
C ALA A 80 -3.73 -16.78 12.55
N TYR A 81 -3.63 -16.19 11.36
CA TYR A 81 -3.54 -16.92 10.09
C TYR A 81 -2.71 -16.16 9.07
N ASN A 82 -2.26 -16.87 8.03
CA ASN A 82 -1.56 -16.30 6.89
C ASN A 82 -2.45 -16.28 5.65
N ILE A 83 -2.12 -15.39 4.72
CA ILE A 83 -2.70 -15.31 3.39
C ILE A 83 -1.58 -15.41 2.34
N ASP A 84 -1.92 -16.01 1.21
CA ASP A 84 -1.01 -16.17 0.07
C ASP A 84 -0.76 -14.83 -0.63
N LEU A 85 0.39 -14.71 -1.29
CA LEU A 85 0.69 -13.55 -2.13
C LEU A 85 -0.28 -13.51 -3.33
N GLU A 86 -0.95 -12.37 -3.53
CA GLU A 86 -1.75 -12.10 -4.72
C GLU A 86 -0.92 -11.32 -5.75
N ASP A 87 -1.03 -11.71 -7.02
CA ASP A 87 -0.41 -11.00 -8.14
C ASP A 87 -1.13 -9.67 -8.35
N THR A 88 -0.38 -8.57 -8.21
CA THR A 88 -0.88 -7.21 -8.36
C THR A 88 -0.04 -6.43 -9.35
N THR A 89 -0.69 -5.51 -10.07
CA THR A 89 -0.04 -4.57 -11.01
C THR A 89 0.05 -3.16 -10.45
N LEU A 90 -0.49 -2.90 -9.25
CA LEU A 90 -0.45 -1.61 -8.58
C LEU A 90 0.99 -1.29 -8.17
N PRO A 91 1.63 -0.26 -8.77
CA PRO A 91 3.01 0.09 -8.44
C PRO A 91 3.12 0.58 -7.00
N HIS A 92 4.22 0.28 -6.34
CA HIS A 92 4.54 0.83 -5.02
C HIS A 92 4.97 2.30 -5.16
N ASP A 93 3.99 3.18 -5.41
CA ASP A 93 4.14 4.63 -5.40
C ASP A 93 3.94 5.20 -3.99
N LEU A 94 4.26 6.49 -3.80
CA LEU A 94 3.95 7.20 -2.54
C LEU A 94 2.48 6.98 -2.12
N GLY A 95 2.27 6.63 -0.85
CA GLY A 95 0.95 6.42 -0.26
C GLY A 95 0.30 5.07 -0.57
N VAL A 96 0.91 4.22 -1.39
CA VAL A 96 0.42 2.84 -1.63
C VAL A 96 0.66 1.97 -0.39
N ILE A 97 -0.36 1.21 0.00
CA ILE A 97 -0.32 0.26 1.11
C ILE A 97 -0.19 -1.17 0.58
N SER A 98 0.70 -1.93 1.19
CA SER A 98 0.99 -3.33 0.85
C SER A 98 1.16 -4.19 2.10
N MET A 99 0.95 -5.49 1.97
CA MET A 99 1.15 -6.41 3.09
C MET A 99 2.63 -6.73 3.30
N ALA A 100 3.09 -6.69 4.55
CA ALA A 100 4.36 -7.28 4.94
C ALA A 100 4.22 -8.80 5.10
N ARG A 101 5.35 -9.51 5.10
CA ARG A 101 5.44 -10.97 5.25
C ARG A 101 6.63 -11.37 6.10
N GLU A 102 6.64 -12.62 6.54
CA GLU A 102 7.72 -13.19 7.32
C GLU A 102 8.83 -13.76 6.43
N GLY A 103 10.03 -13.18 6.54
CA GLY A 103 11.22 -13.70 5.88
C GLY A 103 11.09 -13.76 4.36
N GLN A 104 11.40 -14.91 3.77
CA GLN A 104 11.40 -15.15 2.32
C GLN A 104 10.17 -15.93 1.84
N ASP A 105 9.34 -16.42 2.76
CA ASP A 105 8.14 -17.15 2.39
C ASP A 105 7.05 -16.16 1.99
N VAL A 106 6.73 -16.12 0.70
CA VAL A 106 5.80 -15.15 0.11
C VAL A 106 4.37 -15.33 0.62
N ASN A 107 4.02 -16.50 1.17
CA ASN A 107 2.68 -16.87 1.61
C ASN A 107 2.48 -16.74 3.14
N THR A 108 3.14 -15.75 3.74
CA THR A 108 3.13 -15.51 5.20
C THR A 108 2.63 -14.11 5.55
N ALA A 109 2.00 -13.41 4.61
CA ALA A 109 1.32 -12.16 4.94
C ALA A 109 0.19 -12.45 5.95
N SER A 110 0.01 -11.59 6.95
CA SER A 110 -0.99 -11.80 8.01
C SER A 110 -1.74 -10.49 8.32
N SER A 111 -1.25 -9.68 9.25
CA SER A 111 -1.84 -8.37 9.61
C SER A 111 -0.88 -7.20 9.45
N GLN A 112 0.43 -7.45 9.34
CA GLN A 112 1.42 -6.40 9.16
C GLN A 112 1.30 -5.80 7.76
N PHE A 113 1.36 -4.48 7.70
CA PHE A 113 1.30 -3.71 6.46
C PHE A 113 2.40 -2.66 6.45
N PHE A 114 2.69 -2.14 5.27
CA PHE A 114 3.52 -0.97 5.11
C PHE A 114 2.90 0.02 4.13
N ILE A 115 3.14 1.31 4.35
CA ILE A 115 2.77 2.40 3.43
C ILE A 115 4.05 2.97 2.83
N CYS A 116 4.08 3.08 1.51
CA CYS A 116 5.23 3.52 0.74
C CYS A 116 5.45 5.04 0.87
N LEU A 117 6.69 5.46 1.07
CA LEU A 117 7.08 6.88 1.24
C LEU A 117 7.67 7.50 -0.03
N SER A 118 8.14 6.72 -0.99
CA SER A 118 8.56 7.24 -2.30
C SER A 118 8.68 6.13 -3.33
N ARG A 119 8.37 6.44 -4.59
CA ARG A 119 8.52 5.48 -5.69
C ARG A 119 9.96 5.02 -5.88
N GLU A 120 10.92 5.95 -5.79
CA GLU A 120 12.34 5.68 -5.96
C GLU A 120 12.89 4.71 -4.90
N GLY A 121 12.34 4.78 -3.69
CA GLY A 121 12.66 3.83 -2.62
C GLY A 121 11.97 2.48 -2.80
N THR A 122 10.71 2.45 -3.25
CA THR A 122 9.85 1.26 -3.17
C THR A 122 9.63 0.52 -4.48
N GLN A 123 10.05 1.02 -5.64
CA GLN A 123 9.81 0.35 -6.93
C GLN A 123 10.33 -1.08 -7.02
N ALA A 124 11.37 -1.43 -6.24
CA ALA A 124 11.88 -2.79 -6.19
C ALA A 124 10.91 -3.80 -5.54
N LEU A 125 9.85 -3.33 -4.88
CA LEU A 125 8.84 -4.16 -4.23
C LEU A 125 7.73 -4.61 -5.18
N ASP A 126 7.64 -4.02 -6.37
CA ASP A 126 6.62 -4.36 -7.37
C ASP A 126 6.63 -5.86 -7.71
N GLY A 127 5.44 -6.46 -7.70
CA GLY A 127 5.25 -7.90 -7.92
C GLY A 127 5.83 -8.81 -6.82
N GLN A 128 6.52 -8.25 -5.82
CA GLN A 128 7.06 -9.02 -4.70
C GLN A 128 6.16 -8.98 -3.46
N TYR A 129 5.34 -7.95 -3.32
CA TYR A 129 4.39 -7.77 -2.21
C TYR A 129 3.03 -7.40 -2.77
N ALA A 130 1.96 -7.85 -2.12
CA ALA A 130 0.60 -7.50 -2.50
C ALA A 130 0.32 -6.05 -2.09
N SER A 131 0.47 -5.11 -3.02
CA SER A 131 -0.12 -3.78 -2.98
C SER A 131 -1.64 -3.88 -3.18
N PHE A 132 -2.39 -3.37 -2.21
CA PHE A 132 -3.83 -3.64 -2.12
C PHE A 132 -4.66 -2.38 -1.85
N GLY A 133 -4.04 -1.21 -1.81
CA GLY A 133 -4.74 0.05 -1.58
C GLY A 133 -3.84 1.26 -1.75
N GLN A 134 -4.44 2.43 -1.61
CA GLN A 134 -3.77 3.72 -1.73
C GLN A 134 -4.37 4.71 -0.76
N THR A 135 -3.51 5.52 -0.15
CA THR A 135 -3.92 6.71 0.62
C THR A 135 -4.71 7.64 -0.29
N ILE A 136 -5.81 8.21 0.20
CA ILE A 136 -6.61 9.17 -0.57
C ILE A 136 -6.78 10.50 0.17
N ASP A 137 -6.66 10.48 1.49
CA ASP A 137 -6.52 11.65 2.34
C ASP A 137 -5.49 11.38 3.45
N GLY A 138 -4.83 12.43 3.95
CA GLY A 138 -3.79 12.31 4.98
C GLY A 138 -2.40 11.92 4.48
N ILE A 139 -2.04 12.26 3.23
CA ILE A 139 -0.69 11.96 2.72
C ILE A 139 0.41 12.71 3.46
N ASP A 140 0.11 13.91 3.95
CA ASP A 140 0.97 14.71 4.81
C ASP A 140 1.20 14.02 6.16
N VAL A 141 0.19 13.32 6.69
CA VAL A 141 0.32 12.48 7.89
C VAL A 141 1.24 11.28 7.62
N VAL A 142 1.10 10.61 6.46
CA VAL A 142 2.02 9.54 6.04
C VAL A 142 3.47 10.04 5.95
N GLN A 143 3.68 11.23 5.38
CA GLN A 143 5.01 11.86 5.31
C GLN A 143 5.53 12.24 6.70
N ALA A 144 4.70 12.83 7.55
CA ALA A 144 5.07 13.18 8.92
C ALA A 144 5.45 11.94 9.76
N LEU A 145 4.75 10.81 9.57
CA LEU A 145 5.14 9.52 10.13
C LEU A 145 6.53 9.10 9.61
N GLY A 146 6.79 9.24 8.31
CA GLY A 146 8.09 8.92 7.70
C GLY A 146 9.26 9.76 8.25
N ASP A 147 8.98 10.96 8.76
CA ASP A 147 9.98 11.92 9.25
C ASP A 147 10.26 11.80 10.77
N VAL A 148 9.59 10.90 11.50
CA VAL A 148 9.82 10.77 12.95
C VAL A 148 11.25 10.25 13.24
N PRO A 149 11.89 10.68 14.34
CA PRO A 149 13.21 10.20 14.72
C PRO A 149 13.24 8.68 14.96
N VAL A 150 14.19 8.00 14.30
CA VAL A 150 14.41 6.55 14.43
C VAL A 150 15.73 6.23 15.11
N GLY A 151 15.71 5.21 15.96
CA GLY A 151 16.87 4.59 16.57
C GLY A 151 17.40 3.39 15.79
N PRO A 152 18.22 2.53 16.41
CA PRO A 152 18.77 1.34 15.77
C PRO A 152 17.69 0.40 15.21
N GLY A 153 17.93 -0.14 14.02
CA GLY A 153 17.01 -1.07 13.36
C GLY A 153 15.73 -0.41 12.82
N ASP A 154 15.80 0.88 12.48
CA ASP A 154 14.68 1.66 11.94
C ASP A 154 13.48 1.77 12.90
N ARG A 155 13.71 1.54 14.20
CA ARG A 155 12.66 1.61 15.23
C ARG A 155 12.47 3.06 15.69
N PRO A 156 11.26 3.65 15.63
CA PRO A 156 11.02 5.00 16.15
C PRO A 156 11.41 5.15 17.62
N ILE A 157 11.99 6.30 17.98
CA ILE A 157 12.36 6.63 19.36
C ILE A 157 11.09 6.81 20.20
N ASP A 158 10.18 7.63 19.71
CA ASP A 158 8.82 7.79 20.23
C ASP A 158 7.87 7.17 19.21
N MET A 159 7.29 6.02 19.56
CA MET A 159 6.58 5.18 18.60
C MET A 159 5.17 5.72 18.32
N PRO A 160 4.89 6.19 17.09
CA PRO A 160 3.54 6.55 16.72
C PRO A 160 2.69 5.29 16.54
N TYR A 161 1.38 5.44 16.75
CA TYR A 161 0.45 4.32 16.68
C TYR A 161 -0.91 4.73 16.13
N VAL A 162 -1.63 3.74 15.63
CA VAL A 162 -3.04 3.82 15.29
C VAL A 162 -3.82 3.76 16.60
N THR A 163 -4.44 4.86 16.99
CA THR A 163 -5.31 4.94 18.17
C THR A 163 -6.54 4.06 17.98
N THR A 164 -7.19 4.17 16.82
CA THR A 164 -8.34 3.36 16.37
C THR A 164 -8.35 3.30 14.85
N ALA A 165 -9.05 2.31 14.29
CA ALA A 165 -9.31 2.23 12.87
C ALA A 165 -10.79 1.90 12.64
N GLU A 166 -11.41 2.54 11.65
CA GLU A 166 -12.81 2.30 11.30
C GLU A 166 -13.02 2.22 9.79
N LEU A 167 -14.19 1.75 9.39
CA LEU A 167 -14.64 1.73 7.99
C LEU A 167 -15.70 2.82 7.81
N ILE A 168 -15.48 3.73 6.87
CA ILE A 168 -16.45 4.74 6.45
C ILE A 168 -17.00 4.42 5.06
N ASP A 169 -18.23 4.84 4.76
CA ASP A 169 -18.78 4.68 3.42
C ASP A 169 -17.96 5.45 2.39
N ALA A 170 -17.51 4.74 1.34
CA ALA A 170 -16.72 5.36 0.29
C ALA A 170 -17.62 6.24 -0.59
N ALA A 171 -17.13 7.42 -0.96
CA ALA A 171 -17.77 8.21 -2.01
C ALA A 171 -17.81 7.40 -3.32
N PRO A 172 -18.83 7.61 -4.17
CA PRO A 172 -18.91 6.90 -5.46
C PRO A 172 -17.62 7.09 -6.27
N ARG A 173 -16.97 5.98 -6.65
CA ARG A 173 -15.81 6.04 -7.55
C ARG A 173 -16.22 6.60 -8.89
N VAL A 174 -15.54 7.67 -9.29
CA VAL A 174 -15.62 8.18 -10.66
C VAL A 174 -14.39 7.65 -11.41
N PRO A 175 -14.54 6.81 -12.44
CA PRO A 175 -13.39 6.30 -13.18
C PRO A 175 -12.46 7.42 -13.63
N GLY A 176 -11.16 7.28 -13.32
CA GLY A 176 -10.14 8.28 -13.62
C GLY A 176 -9.89 9.33 -12.53
N THR A 177 -10.68 9.38 -11.46
CA THR A 177 -10.36 10.25 -10.32
C THR A 177 -9.16 9.71 -9.55
N ARG A 178 -8.30 10.63 -9.13
CA ARG A 178 -7.11 10.38 -8.30
C ARG A 178 -7.14 11.33 -7.11
N PRO A 179 -6.51 10.96 -5.99
CA PRO A 179 -6.23 11.90 -4.91
C PRO A 179 -5.53 13.16 -5.44
N THR A 180 -5.95 14.33 -4.96
CA THR A 180 -5.46 15.64 -5.46
C THR A 180 -3.99 15.90 -5.21
N TRP A 181 -3.39 15.16 -4.27
CA TRP A 181 -1.97 15.24 -3.96
C TRP A 181 -1.11 14.39 -4.89
N MET A 182 -1.70 13.44 -5.63
CA MET A 182 -0.95 12.62 -6.57
C MET A 182 -0.52 13.47 -7.76
N PRO A 183 0.73 13.33 -8.23
CA PRO A 183 1.17 13.99 -9.45
C PRO A 183 0.35 13.50 -10.65
N GLU A 184 0.11 14.39 -11.61
CA GLU A 184 -0.48 14.02 -12.88
C GLU A 184 0.36 12.94 -13.57
N PRO A 185 -0.26 12.01 -14.31
CA PRO A 185 0.48 11.06 -15.11
C PRO A 185 1.43 11.80 -16.04
N VAL A 186 2.69 11.40 -16.04
CA VAL A 186 3.59 11.82 -17.11
C VAL A 186 3.11 11.13 -18.38
N GLU A 187 2.62 11.91 -19.36
CA GLU A 187 2.29 11.38 -20.68
C GLU A 187 3.52 10.65 -21.23
N GLN A 188 3.43 9.33 -21.39
CA GLN A 188 4.46 8.60 -22.11
C GLN A 188 4.38 9.04 -23.57
N PRO A 189 5.52 9.37 -24.22
CA PRO A 189 5.49 9.69 -25.64
C PRO A 189 4.90 8.49 -26.39
N THR A 190 3.76 8.71 -27.05
CA THR A 190 3.08 7.70 -27.86
C THR A 190 4.10 7.10 -28.82
N GLU A 191 4.31 5.79 -28.71
CA GLU A 191 5.11 5.02 -29.65
C GLU A 191 4.55 5.32 -31.04
N LYS A 192 5.35 5.97 -31.90
CA LYS A 192 4.93 6.29 -33.27
C LYS A 192 4.53 4.99 -33.94
N GLU A 193 3.31 4.94 -34.47
CA GLU A 193 2.87 3.82 -35.31
C GLU A 193 3.96 3.53 -36.35
N PRO A 194 4.35 2.25 -36.55
CA PRO A 194 5.34 1.92 -37.57
C PRO A 194 4.81 2.38 -38.93
N GLU A 195 5.64 3.13 -39.66
CA GLU A 195 5.30 3.55 -41.03
C GLU A 195 4.95 2.30 -41.86
N PRO A 196 3.87 2.33 -42.66
CA PRO A 196 3.48 1.18 -43.46
C PRO A 196 4.63 0.78 -44.40
N GLU A 197 5.00 -0.50 -44.35
CA GLU A 197 6.01 -1.06 -45.25
C GLU A 197 5.64 -0.74 -46.69
N LYS A 198 6.56 -0.11 -47.42
CA LYS A 198 6.38 0.14 -48.86
C LYS A 198 6.31 -1.21 -49.55
N GLU A 199 5.16 -1.51 -50.17
CA GLU A 199 5.02 -2.65 -51.08
C GLU A 199 6.14 -2.63 -52.11
N VAL A 200 6.99 -3.66 -52.07
CA VAL A 200 8.02 -3.87 -53.08
C VAL A 200 7.31 -4.48 -54.30
N ASP A 201 7.15 -3.67 -55.34
CA ASP A 201 6.62 -4.08 -56.65
C ASP A 201 7.51 -5.18 -57.27
N PRO A 202 7.02 -6.43 -57.46
CA PRO A 202 7.80 -7.48 -58.06
C PRO A 202 7.69 -7.39 -59.58
N GLY A 203 8.47 -6.48 -60.20
CA GLY A 203 8.39 -6.32 -61.66
C GLY A 203 9.55 -5.58 -62.33
N ARG A 204 10.70 -6.26 -62.55
CA ARG A 204 11.42 -6.27 -63.85
C ARG A 204 12.62 -7.20 -63.88
#